data_AF-A0A3M1UGD6-F1
#
_entry.id   AF-A0A3M1UGD6-F1
#
_cell.length_a   1.000
_cell.length_b   1.000
_cell.length_c   1.000
_cell.angle_alpha   90.00
_cell.angle_beta   90.00
_cell.angle_gamma   90.00
#
_symmetry.space_group_name_H-M   'P 1'
#
loop_
_entity.id
_entity.type
_entity.pdbx_description
1 polymer ?
#
loop_
_entity_poly.entity_id
_entity_poly.type
_entity_poly.pdbx_seq_one_letter_code
_entity_poly.pdbx_strand_id
1 'polypeptide(L)'
;MHTHIHWNPQLLIGIAALALVGLLVQCTPGLPAGDADNGGLFLPQGFEAVVVVDSLPGKARHLAVSKGGNLYVKLRRPTEEGGVTGLRDKNGDGKADQQFTFGKYGMQGKWSLETGARIYKNYLYYSSELNVYRVKIRPGRLKPIGEPELIVQDDHPHGKHEHIAKPLAFDNKGHLYVPFGAPSNACQEPKRTPGQPGLDPCPQLEDHAGIWRFDAEKPGQTQRDGTRFATGIRSVVAMDWNAADEELYVVIHGRDDLLRLFPDRFTPWQSALLPAEEFVRVKEGDHFGWPYCYYDQLQGKKVLAPEYGGDGNIVGRCAQYKLPLIGFPGHWAPNDLLFYTGDQFPPRYQNGAFIAFHGSTNRAPYPQSGYFVCFVPFANGQPTGEWEVFADGFAVVDPIVSVSDAHYRPMGIAQGPDGSLYLGDTEKGKIWRVMFKGNKETFGPAQLAQMESRKTMAHIRTPDPVADNLQKDKLSDGAYVYNTYCGICHQTNGKGASGRFPSLVQTEWVLGDKERLIEIVLNGMEGPIEVHGETFNQVMPQHSFLSDEELANVLTYIRQNFGNDASSISPEEVSRLRKRLKQP
;
A
#
# COMPACT_ATOMS: atom_id res chain seq x y z
N MET A 1 -76.26 -22.53 52.58
CA MET A 1 -76.62 -23.53 51.55
C MET A 1 -77.00 -22.78 50.29
N HIS A 2 -76.10 -22.82 49.31
CA HIS A 2 -76.12 -21.98 48.12
C HIS A 2 -77.07 -22.53 47.05
N THR A 3 -77.78 -21.62 46.42
CA THR A 3 -78.68 -21.83 45.28
C THR A 3 -77.86 -22.08 44.00
N HIS A 4 -78.06 -23.24 43.37
CA HIS A 4 -77.53 -23.55 42.04
C HIS A 4 -78.56 -23.15 40.98
N ILE A 5 -78.14 -22.25 40.08
CA ILE A 5 -78.84 -21.92 38.83
C ILE A 5 -78.11 -22.65 37.71
N HIS A 6 -78.82 -23.52 37.00
CA HIS A 6 -78.36 -24.19 35.78
C HIS A 6 -78.33 -23.20 34.60
N TRP A 7 -77.24 -23.19 33.85
CA TRP A 7 -77.13 -22.52 32.54
C TRP A 7 -76.96 -23.55 31.42
N ASN A 8 -77.74 -23.34 30.36
CA ASN A 8 -77.85 -24.12 29.12
C ASN A 8 -76.70 -23.75 28.15
N PRO A 9 -76.20 -24.67 27.29
CA PRO A 9 -74.95 -24.50 26.57
C PRO A 9 -75.09 -23.86 25.18
N GLN A 10 -74.01 -23.17 24.79
CA GLN A 10 -73.43 -23.09 23.45
C GLN A 10 -74.26 -22.48 22.30
N LEU A 11 -73.93 -21.23 21.97
CA LEU A 11 -73.86 -20.76 20.58
C LEU A 11 -72.72 -19.75 20.47
N LEU A 12 -71.57 -20.17 19.93
CA LEU A 12 -70.50 -19.27 19.51
C LEU A 12 -70.14 -19.61 18.06
N ILE A 13 -70.38 -18.63 17.21
CA ILE A 13 -70.14 -18.60 15.77
C ILE A 13 -68.62 -18.55 15.56
N GLY A 14 -68.06 -19.58 14.90
CA GLY A 14 -66.67 -19.59 14.48
C GLY A 14 -66.48 -18.77 13.20
N ILE A 15 -65.70 -17.69 13.29
CA ILE A 15 -65.14 -16.99 12.12
C ILE A 15 -63.77 -17.62 11.85
N ALA A 16 -63.67 -18.40 10.78
CA ALA A 16 -62.40 -18.92 10.28
C ALA A 16 -61.65 -17.82 9.53
N ALA A 17 -60.55 -17.32 10.11
CA ALA A 17 -59.59 -16.49 9.41
C ALA A 17 -58.62 -17.38 8.64
N LEU A 18 -58.70 -17.37 7.31
CA LEU A 18 -57.66 -17.92 6.43
C LEU A 18 -56.41 -17.03 6.51
N ALA A 19 -55.38 -17.49 7.21
CA ALA A 19 -54.03 -16.93 7.10
C ALA A 19 -53.34 -17.53 5.86
N LEU A 20 -53.36 -16.80 4.74
CA LEU A 20 -52.43 -17.06 3.64
C LEU A 20 -51.03 -16.66 4.09
N VAL A 21 -50.22 -17.65 4.49
CA VAL A 21 -48.77 -17.49 4.61
C VAL A 21 -48.21 -17.51 3.19
N GLY A 22 -48.07 -16.34 2.58
CA GLY A 22 -47.27 -16.17 1.37
C GLY A 22 -45.81 -16.43 1.70
N LEU A 23 -45.30 -17.60 1.29
CA LEU A 23 -43.85 -17.82 1.19
C LEU A 23 -43.30 -16.86 0.12
N LEU A 24 -42.88 -15.67 0.56
CA LEU A 24 -41.93 -14.86 -0.17
C LEU A 24 -40.59 -15.61 -0.13
N VAL A 25 -40.38 -16.50 -1.11
CA VAL A 25 -39.04 -16.95 -1.48
C VAL A 25 -38.34 -15.69 -2.00
N GLN A 26 -37.63 -15.00 -1.12
CA GLN A 26 -36.61 -14.06 -1.53
C GLN A 26 -35.57 -14.90 -2.28
N CYS A 27 -35.65 -14.93 -3.60
CA CYS A 27 -34.53 -15.38 -4.43
C CYS A 27 -33.37 -14.46 -4.06
N THR A 28 -32.43 -14.98 -3.27
CA THR A 28 -31.08 -14.42 -3.24
C THR A 28 -30.60 -14.47 -4.68
N PRO A 29 -30.38 -13.34 -5.36
CA PRO A 29 -29.84 -13.36 -6.71
C PRO A 29 -28.54 -14.17 -6.67
N GLY A 30 -28.43 -15.18 -7.52
CA GLY A 30 -27.24 -16.00 -7.60
C GLY A 30 -26.00 -15.15 -7.89
N LEU A 31 -24.83 -15.61 -7.46
CA LEU A 31 -23.57 -14.96 -7.82
C LEU A 31 -23.45 -14.89 -9.36
N PRO A 32 -22.98 -13.77 -9.93
CA PRO A 32 -22.78 -13.67 -11.37
C PRO A 32 -21.74 -14.69 -11.88
N ALA A 33 -21.75 -14.93 -13.18
CA ALA A 33 -20.71 -15.73 -13.82
C ALA A 33 -19.38 -14.97 -13.78
N GLY A 34 -18.28 -15.65 -13.45
CA GLY A 34 -16.94 -15.10 -13.62
C GLY A 34 -16.62 -14.79 -15.08
N ASP A 35 -15.72 -13.83 -15.30
CA ASP A 35 -15.15 -13.57 -16.60
C ASP A 35 -14.15 -14.68 -16.99
N ALA A 36 -13.94 -14.84 -18.31
CA ALA A 36 -12.92 -15.74 -18.83
C ALA A 36 -11.55 -15.46 -18.17
N ASP A 37 -10.85 -16.54 -17.82
CA ASP A 37 -9.54 -16.51 -17.15
C ASP A 37 -9.51 -15.61 -15.90
N ASN A 38 -10.65 -15.46 -15.20
CA ASN A 38 -10.82 -14.60 -14.04
C ASN A 38 -10.38 -13.15 -14.28
N GLY A 39 -10.52 -12.66 -15.52
CA GLY A 39 -10.05 -11.33 -15.89
C GLY A 39 -8.53 -11.16 -15.74
N GLY A 40 -7.76 -12.24 -15.84
CA GLY A 40 -6.30 -12.29 -15.75
C GLY A 40 -5.75 -12.75 -14.39
N LEU A 41 -6.61 -13.02 -13.41
CA LEU A 41 -6.16 -13.44 -12.06
C LEU A 41 -6.01 -14.96 -11.93
N PHE A 42 -4.93 -15.38 -11.27
CA PHE A 42 -4.81 -16.72 -10.71
C PHE A 42 -5.43 -16.73 -9.31
N LEU A 43 -6.33 -17.66 -9.05
CA LEU A 43 -7.08 -17.81 -7.80
C LEU A 43 -7.13 -19.29 -7.40
N PRO A 44 -7.39 -19.62 -6.11
CA PRO A 44 -7.62 -21.01 -5.70
C PRO A 44 -8.78 -21.64 -6.47
N GLN A 45 -8.71 -22.94 -6.70
CA GLN A 45 -9.75 -23.65 -7.44
C GLN A 45 -11.12 -23.49 -6.75
N GLY A 46 -12.15 -23.20 -7.54
CA GLY A 46 -13.50 -22.92 -7.04
C GLY A 46 -13.77 -21.44 -6.78
N PHE A 47 -12.76 -20.58 -6.86
CA PHE A 47 -12.96 -19.14 -6.98
C PHE A 47 -13.09 -18.73 -8.45
N GLU A 48 -13.91 -17.71 -8.69
CA GLU A 48 -14.09 -17.03 -9.97
C GLU A 48 -13.98 -15.51 -9.74
N ALA A 49 -13.56 -14.75 -10.75
CA ALA A 49 -13.58 -13.29 -10.69
C ALA A 49 -14.36 -12.66 -11.85
N VAL A 50 -15.05 -11.55 -11.55
CA VAL A 50 -15.64 -10.64 -12.53
C VAL A 50 -14.85 -9.35 -12.54
N VAL A 51 -14.51 -8.83 -13.72
CA VAL A 51 -14.00 -7.48 -13.89
C VAL A 51 -15.17 -6.52 -13.78
N VAL A 52 -15.22 -5.81 -12.64
CA VAL A 52 -16.26 -4.82 -12.34
C VAL A 52 -16.11 -3.61 -13.26
N VAL A 53 -14.87 -3.20 -13.50
CA VAL A 53 -14.49 -2.14 -14.43
C VAL A 53 -13.04 -2.38 -14.87
N ASP A 54 -12.74 -2.24 -16.17
CA ASP A 54 -11.39 -2.48 -16.71
C ASP A 54 -10.41 -1.32 -16.45
N SER A 55 -10.92 -0.09 -16.34
CA SER A 55 -10.12 1.09 -16.08
C SER A 55 -10.93 2.21 -15.46
N LEU A 56 -10.34 2.96 -14.54
CA LEU A 56 -10.90 4.17 -13.97
C LEU A 56 -10.26 5.41 -14.60
N PRO A 57 -10.91 6.60 -14.49
CA PRO A 57 -10.35 7.87 -14.95
C PRO A 57 -9.09 8.28 -14.18
N GLY A 58 -8.77 7.61 -13.07
CA GLY A 58 -7.56 7.81 -12.31
C GLY A 58 -7.07 6.52 -11.66
N LYS A 59 -5.86 6.57 -11.13
CA LYS A 59 -5.18 5.44 -10.47
C LYS A 59 -5.88 5.08 -9.16
N ALA A 60 -6.36 3.84 -8.99
CA ALA A 60 -7.09 3.44 -7.79
C ALA A 60 -6.18 3.27 -6.56
N ARG A 61 -6.76 3.49 -5.38
CA ARG A 61 -6.19 3.31 -4.04
C ARG A 61 -7.14 2.44 -3.22
N HIS A 62 -7.46 2.82 -1.97
CA HIS A 62 -8.38 2.02 -1.15
C HIS A 62 -9.80 2.03 -1.71
N LEU A 63 -10.53 0.96 -1.39
CA LEU A 63 -11.89 0.71 -1.81
C LEU A 63 -12.80 0.61 -0.57
N ALA A 64 -14.09 0.93 -0.73
CA ALA A 64 -15.11 0.63 0.26
C ALA A 64 -16.43 0.27 -0.43
N VAL A 65 -17.11 -0.77 0.06
CA VAL A 65 -18.41 -1.19 -0.47
C VAL A 65 -19.50 -0.92 0.55
N SER A 66 -20.54 -0.20 0.13
CA SER A 66 -21.70 0.07 0.99
C SER A 66 -22.60 -1.16 1.14
N LYS A 67 -23.44 -1.17 2.19
CA LYS A 67 -24.47 -2.21 2.38
C LYS A 67 -25.42 -2.37 1.18
N GLY A 68 -25.59 -1.31 0.37
CA GLY A 68 -26.40 -1.33 -0.84
C GLY A 68 -25.65 -1.79 -2.10
N GLY A 69 -24.40 -2.24 -1.99
CA GLY A 69 -23.59 -2.73 -3.11
C GLY A 69 -22.87 -1.67 -3.94
N ASN A 70 -23.06 -0.37 -3.64
CA ASN A 70 -22.24 0.67 -4.30
C ASN A 70 -20.78 0.53 -3.83
N LEU A 71 -19.87 0.52 -4.79
CA LEU A 71 -18.44 0.50 -4.57
C LEU A 71 -17.89 1.94 -4.69
N TYR A 72 -17.07 2.36 -3.75
CA TYR A 72 -16.40 3.65 -3.74
C TYR A 72 -14.90 3.45 -3.78
N VAL A 73 -14.24 4.09 -4.74
CA VAL A 73 -12.83 3.92 -5.05
C VAL A 73 -12.11 5.24 -4.82
N LYS A 74 -11.15 5.28 -3.89
CA LYS A 74 -10.26 6.43 -3.75
C LYS A 74 -9.32 6.46 -4.93
N LEU A 75 -9.18 7.63 -5.55
CA LEU A 75 -8.15 7.87 -6.56
C LEU A 75 -6.86 8.38 -5.90
N ARG A 76 -5.70 7.99 -6.43
CA ARG A 76 -4.38 8.47 -5.98
C ARG A 76 -4.26 9.99 -6.03
N ARG A 77 -4.93 10.60 -7.02
CA ARG A 77 -5.03 12.03 -7.25
C ARG A 77 -6.47 12.39 -7.63
N PRO A 78 -6.95 13.58 -7.28
CA PRO A 78 -8.26 14.03 -7.72
C PRO A 78 -8.22 14.34 -9.22
N THR A 79 -9.28 13.96 -9.90
CA THR A 79 -9.63 14.47 -11.23
C THR A 79 -10.31 15.83 -11.10
N GLU A 80 -10.65 16.48 -12.21
CA GLU A 80 -11.45 17.71 -12.18
C GLU A 80 -12.82 17.50 -11.51
N GLU A 81 -13.34 16.27 -11.57
CA GLU A 81 -14.61 15.85 -10.98
C GLU A 81 -14.50 15.47 -9.49
N GLY A 82 -13.31 15.12 -9.02
CA GLY A 82 -13.00 14.84 -7.62
C GLY A 82 -12.09 13.64 -7.37
N GLY A 83 -11.84 13.35 -6.09
CA GLY A 83 -10.92 12.34 -5.60
C GLY A 83 -11.48 10.94 -5.36
N VAL A 84 -12.78 10.72 -5.55
CA VAL A 84 -13.44 9.43 -5.30
C VAL A 84 -14.35 9.07 -6.46
N THR A 85 -14.23 7.85 -6.98
CA THR A 85 -15.14 7.30 -8.00
C THR A 85 -16.11 6.30 -7.37
N GLY A 86 -17.41 6.55 -7.48
CA GLY A 86 -18.46 5.60 -7.15
C GLY A 86 -18.84 4.75 -8.37
N LEU A 87 -19.03 3.45 -8.15
CA LEU A 87 -19.47 2.46 -9.12
C LEU A 87 -20.74 1.74 -8.63
N ARG A 88 -21.65 1.44 -9.56
CA ARG A 88 -22.87 0.67 -9.26
C ARG A 88 -23.21 -0.29 -10.39
N ASP A 89 -23.42 -1.54 -10.01
CA ASP A 89 -24.10 -2.57 -10.79
C ASP A 89 -25.62 -2.44 -10.59
N LYS A 90 -26.38 -2.29 -11.68
CA LYS A 90 -27.84 -2.19 -11.69
C LYS A 90 -28.53 -3.48 -12.12
N ASN A 91 -27.84 -4.31 -12.89
CA ASN A 91 -28.43 -5.46 -13.56
C ASN A 91 -28.08 -6.78 -12.83
N GLY A 92 -27.13 -6.76 -11.89
CA GLY A 92 -26.69 -7.88 -11.08
C GLY A 92 -25.63 -8.78 -11.72
N ASP A 93 -25.04 -8.39 -12.86
CA ASP A 93 -24.01 -9.15 -13.58
C ASP A 93 -22.60 -9.01 -12.97
N GLY A 94 -22.46 -8.21 -11.91
CA GLY A 94 -21.19 -7.94 -11.24
C GLY A 94 -20.36 -6.83 -11.88
N LYS A 95 -20.83 -6.20 -12.96
CA LYS A 95 -20.14 -5.13 -13.69
C LYS A 95 -20.78 -3.77 -13.40
N ALA A 96 -19.98 -2.72 -13.46
CA ALA A 96 -20.46 -1.37 -13.19
C ALA A 96 -21.25 -0.82 -14.40
N ASP A 97 -22.56 -0.62 -14.23
CA ASP A 97 -23.42 0.07 -15.21
C ASP A 97 -23.39 1.59 -15.04
N GLN A 98 -22.99 2.06 -13.86
CA GLN A 98 -22.89 3.48 -13.55
C GLN A 98 -21.58 3.82 -12.85
N GLN A 99 -21.06 4.97 -13.23
CA GLN A 99 -19.89 5.57 -12.63
C GLN A 99 -20.14 7.05 -12.34
N PHE A 100 -19.66 7.52 -11.19
CA PHE A 100 -19.78 8.92 -10.79
C PHE A 100 -18.62 9.35 -9.90
N THR A 101 -17.92 10.41 -10.29
CA THR A 101 -16.78 10.94 -9.52
C THR A 101 -17.20 12.15 -8.68
N PHE A 102 -16.72 12.21 -7.44
CA PHE A 102 -16.99 13.28 -6.48
C PHE A 102 -15.85 13.46 -5.47
N GLY A 103 -16.10 14.27 -4.45
CA GLY A 103 -15.14 14.56 -3.40
C GLY A 103 -14.13 15.56 -3.92
N LYS A 104 -14.64 16.67 -4.48
CA LYS A 104 -13.80 17.83 -4.76
C LYS A 104 -13.38 18.42 -3.41
N TYR A 105 -12.09 18.52 -3.22
CA TYR A 105 -11.45 19.34 -2.20
C TYR A 105 -10.38 20.14 -2.94
N GLY A 106 -9.90 21.22 -2.32
CA GLY A 106 -8.92 22.10 -2.97
C GLY A 106 -7.80 21.27 -3.60
N MET A 107 -7.54 21.48 -4.91
CA MET A 107 -6.45 20.84 -5.64
C MET A 107 -5.12 21.31 -5.04
N GLN A 108 -4.71 20.74 -3.90
CA GLN A 108 -3.43 21.05 -3.33
C GLN A 108 -2.39 20.16 -3.98
N GLY A 109 -1.83 20.63 -5.10
CA GLY A 109 -0.58 20.15 -5.71
C GLY A 109 -0.64 18.85 -6.52
N LYS A 110 0.11 18.80 -7.63
CA LYS A 110 0.31 17.62 -8.51
C LYS A 110 1.02 16.42 -7.81
N TRP A 111 1.08 16.41 -6.48
CA TRP A 111 2.05 15.72 -5.63
C TRP A 111 1.45 14.62 -4.74
N SER A 112 0.18 14.29 -4.98
CA SER A 112 -0.63 13.53 -4.03
C SER A 112 -0.51 12.00 -4.15
N LEU A 113 -0.32 11.32 -3.01
CA LEU A 113 -0.47 9.87 -2.81
C LEU A 113 -1.64 9.60 -1.86
N GLU A 114 -2.79 10.14 -2.23
CA GLU A 114 -4.02 10.00 -1.46
C GLU A 114 -4.39 8.52 -1.35
N THR A 115 -5.01 8.09 -0.26
CA THR A 115 -5.07 6.65 0.03
C THR A 115 -6.43 6.18 0.51
N GLY A 116 -6.93 6.71 1.63
CA GLY A 116 -8.00 6.09 2.40
C GLY A 116 -9.38 6.22 1.78
N ALA A 117 -10.14 5.12 1.83
CA ALA A 117 -11.59 5.07 1.69
C ALA A 117 -12.12 3.97 2.59
N ARG A 118 -13.02 4.31 3.52
CA ARG A 118 -13.67 3.39 4.45
C ARG A 118 -15.08 3.86 4.74
N ILE A 119 -15.99 2.92 4.97
CA ILE A 119 -17.34 3.25 5.42
C ILE A 119 -17.43 2.99 6.91
N TYR A 120 -17.85 4.02 7.64
CA TYR A 120 -18.17 3.91 9.06
C TYR A 120 -19.59 4.46 9.26
N LYS A 121 -20.45 3.61 9.82
CA LYS A 121 -21.91 3.85 9.87
C LYS A 121 -22.46 4.13 8.45
N ASN A 122 -23.12 5.27 8.25
CA ASN A 122 -23.70 5.69 6.98
C ASN A 122 -22.89 6.82 6.29
N TYR A 123 -21.59 6.90 6.60
CA TYR A 123 -20.69 7.87 6.01
C TYR A 123 -19.54 7.16 5.30
N LEU A 124 -19.19 7.67 4.12
CA LEU A 124 -17.93 7.34 3.47
C LEU A 124 -16.89 8.33 3.99
N TYR A 125 -15.88 7.81 4.66
CA TYR A 125 -14.67 8.54 5.00
C TYR A 125 -13.64 8.34 3.90
N TYR A 126 -12.97 9.40 3.50
CA TYR A 126 -11.91 9.36 2.51
C TYR A 126 -10.86 10.41 2.83
N SER A 127 -9.61 10.16 2.44
CA SER A 127 -8.49 11.05 2.80
C SER A 127 -7.79 11.67 1.60
N SER A 128 -7.31 12.90 1.77
CA SER A 128 -6.19 13.43 1.00
C SER A 128 -4.89 13.15 1.77
N GLU A 129 -3.78 13.78 1.38
CA GLU A 129 -2.51 13.64 2.10
C GLU A 129 -2.57 14.29 3.47
N LEU A 130 -3.22 15.45 3.59
CA LEU A 130 -3.28 16.20 4.85
C LEU A 130 -4.62 16.04 5.58
N ASN A 131 -5.69 15.65 4.89
CA ASN A 131 -7.03 15.72 5.47
C ASN A 131 -7.76 14.39 5.42
N VAL A 132 -8.61 14.16 6.43
CA VAL A 132 -9.64 13.13 6.41
C VAL A 132 -10.99 13.84 6.31
N TYR A 133 -11.77 13.47 5.30
CA TYR A 133 -13.12 13.94 5.09
C TYR A 133 -14.12 12.83 5.33
N ARG A 134 -15.38 13.20 5.56
CA ARG A 134 -16.51 12.28 5.41
C ARG A 134 -17.64 12.89 4.61
N VAL A 135 -18.42 12.04 3.95
CA VAL A 135 -19.65 12.44 3.28
C VAL A 135 -20.74 11.41 3.51
N LYS A 136 -21.99 11.86 3.66
CA LYS A 136 -23.11 10.99 3.96
C LYS A 136 -23.51 10.16 2.73
N ILE A 137 -23.59 8.84 2.89
CA ILE A 137 -24.11 7.93 1.87
C ILE A 137 -25.50 7.42 2.28
N ARG A 138 -26.34 7.08 1.29
CA ARG A 138 -27.67 6.50 1.52
C ARG A 138 -27.88 5.25 0.67
N PRO A 139 -28.55 4.22 1.21
CA PRO A 139 -28.99 3.08 0.42
C PRO A 139 -29.75 3.52 -0.84
N GLY A 140 -29.51 2.83 -1.96
CA GLY A 140 -30.18 3.09 -3.24
C GLY A 140 -29.66 4.31 -4.02
N ARG A 141 -28.77 5.14 -3.46
CA ARG A 141 -28.15 6.28 -4.16
C ARG A 141 -26.64 6.08 -4.30
N LEU A 142 -26.14 6.18 -5.53
CA LEU A 142 -24.70 6.15 -5.78
C LEU A 142 -24.02 7.44 -5.31
N LYS A 143 -24.59 8.60 -5.70
CA LYS A 143 -24.09 9.92 -5.34
C LYS A 143 -24.33 10.22 -3.84
N PRO A 144 -23.29 10.59 -3.09
CA PRO A 144 -23.43 11.04 -1.69
C PRO A 144 -24.25 12.33 -1.56
N ILE A 145 -24.66 12.64 -0.33
CA ILE A 145 -25.53 13.78 -0.02
C ILE A 145 -24.78 14.82 0.79
N GLY A 146 -24.90 16.08 0.37
CA GLY A 146 -24.29 17.23 1.03
C GLY A 146 -22.83 17.42 0.64
N GLU A 147 -22.23 18.47 1.21
CA GLU A 147 -20.81 18.75 1.08
C GLU A 147 -19.98 17.85 2.03
N PRO A 148 -18.73 17.53 1.68
CA PRO A 148 -17.83 16.82 2.58
C PRO A 148 -17.55 17.60 3.87
N GLU A 149 -17.59 16.91 5.00
CA GLU A 149 -17.17 17.43 6.31
C GLU A 149 -15.68 17.11 6.52
N LEU A 150 -14.88 18.10 6.93
CA LEU A 150 -13.50 17.89 7.36
C LEU A 150 -13.50 17.27 8.77
N ILE A 151 -12.87 16.12 8.94
CA ILE A 151 -12.82 15.38 10.22
C ILE A 151 -11.48 15.55 10.92
N VAL A 152 -10.38 15.28 10.21
CA VAL A 152 -9.01 15.48 10.73
C VAL A 152 -8.22 16.30 9.72
N GLN A 153 -7.49 17.29 10.21
CA GLN A 153 -6.50 18.04 9.45
C GLN A 153 -5.11 17.85 10.05
N ASP A 154 -4.17 17.51 9.19
CA ASP A 154 -2.74 17.58 9.44
C ASP A 154 -2.30 19.04 9.18
N ASP A 155 -2.13 19.80 10.25
CA ASP A 155 -1.88 21.24 10.25
C ASP A 155 -0.41 21.60 10.46
N HIS A 156 0.50 20.63 10.37
CA HIS A 156 1.91 20.89 10.61
C HIS A 156 2.52 21.85 9.57
N PRO A 157 3.39 22.78 10.00
CA PRO A 157 3.95 23.81 9.10
C PRO A 157 4.75 23.27 7.91
N HIS A 158 5.43 22.14 8.08
CA HIS A 158 6.19 21.50 7.01
C HIS A 158 5.30 20.87 5.93
N GLY A 159 4.01 20.67 6.22
CA GLY A 159 3.03 20.13 5.29
C GLY A 159 3.43 18.74 4.77
N LYS A 160 3.48 18.60 3.44
CA LYS A 160 3.66 17.30 2.79
C LYS A 160 5.09 16.78 2.91
N HIS A 161 5.22 15.48 3.17
CA HIS A 161 6.50 14.81 3.38
C HIS A 161 6.48 13.36 2.86
N GLU A 162 7.59 12.62 2.99
CA GLU A 162 7.81 11.31 2.32
C GLU A 162 6.69 10.27 2.57
N HIS A 163 6.19 10.16 3.81
CA HIS A 163 5.23 9.12 4.21
C HIS A 163 3.89 9.71 4.68
N ILE A 164 3.13 10.28 3.75
CA ILE A 164 1.92 11.05 4.06
C ILE A 164 0.59 10.33 3.71
N ALA A 165 0.64 9.03 3.39
CA ALA A 165 -0.58 8.26 3.19
C ALA A 165 -1.41 8.23 4.48
N LYS A 166 -2.73 8.45 4.37
CA LYS A 166 -3.68 8.40 5.49
C LYS A 166 -4.70 7.26 5.29
N PRO A 167 -4.33 5.98 5.45
CA PRO A 167 -5.32 4.90 5.60
C PRO A 167 -6.14 5.13 6.88
N LEU A 168 -7.30 4.49 6.97
CA LEU A 168 -8.28 4.73 8.04
C LEU A 168 -8.74 3.39 8.62
N ALA A 169 -8.94 3.35 9.94
CA ALA A 169 -9.57 2.24 10.65
C ALA A 169 -10.45 2.80 11.76
N PHE A 170 -11.50 2.07 12.11
CA PHE A 170 -12.48 2.47 13.12
C PHE A 170 -12.67 1.33 14.10
N ASP A 171 -12.71 1.64 15.39
CA ASP A 171 -13.15 0.66 16.38
C ASP A 171 -14.65 0.68 16.61
N ASN A 172 -15.13 -0.27 17.42
CA ASN A 172 -16.53 -0.39 17.81
C ASN A 172 -16.96 0.67 18.86
N LYS A 173 -16.04 1.52 19.33
CA LYS A 173 -16.25 2.50 20.42
C LYS A 173 -16.38 3.93 19.90
N GLY A 174 -16.31 4.13 18.58
CA GLY A 174 -16.44 5.46 17.97
C GLY A 174 -15.12 6.16 17.72
N HIS A 175 -13.98 5.46 17.82
CA HIS A 175 -12.70 6.06 17.50
C HIS A 175 -12.28 5.84 16.05
N LEU A 176 -11.60 6.83 15.50
CA LEU A 176 -10.92 6.81 14.22
C LEU A 176 -9.41 6.76 14.47
N TYR A 177 -8.71 5.83 13.81
CA TYR A 177 -7.25 5.72 13.84
C TYR A 177 -6.66 6.25 12.53
N VAL A 178 -5.71 7.19 12.64
CA VAL A 178 -5.03 7.83 11.51
C VAL A 178 -3.52 7.85 11.76
N PRO A 179 -2.70 7.33 10.83
CA PRO A 179 -1.25 7.46 10.95
C PRO A 179 -0.77 8.86 10.56
N PHE A 180 0.29 9.30 11.24
CA PHE A 180 1.14 10.43 10.84
C PHE A 180 2.52 9.84 10.56
N GLY A 181 2.79 9.50 9.30
CA GLY A 181 4.01 8.80 8.92
C GLY A 181 5.26 9.65 9.04
N ALA A 182 6.43 9.01 9.00
CA ALA A 182 7.71 9.66 9.19
C ALA A 182 8.04 10.66 8.05
N PRO A 183 8.56 11.87 8.35
CA PRO A 183 9.03 12.82 7.34
C PRO A 183 10.28 12.41 6.55
N SER A 184 10.92 11.30 6.92
CA SER A 184 12.17 10.82 6.32
C SER A 184 12.28 9.28 6.34
N ASN A 185 13.27 8.75 5.63
CA ASN A 185 13.54 7.31 5.60
C ASN A 185 13.96 6.71 6.97
N ALA A 186 14.90 7.37 7.65
CA ALA A 186 15.60 6.85 8.84
C ALA A 186 16.01 7.95 9.84
N CYS A 187 15.30 9.09 9.87
CA CYS A 187 15.57 10.22 10.77
C CYS A 187 17.02 10.74 10.70
N GLN A 188 17.46 11.05 9.48
CA GLN A 188 18.77 11.63 9.17
C GLN A 188 18.62 13.07 8.67
N GLU A 189 19.64 13.89 8.91
CA GLU A 189 19.80 15.23 8.33
C GLU A 189 21.28 15.44 7.96
N PRO A 190 21.64 15.65 6.68
CA PRO A 190 20.79 15.56 5.50
C PRO A 190 20.22 14.17 5.25
N LYS A 191 19.00 14.10 4.71
CA LYS A 191 18.32 12.83 4.43
C LYS A 191 19.12 11.99 3.43
N ARG A 192 19.03 10.65 3.55
CA ARG A 192 19.45 9.69 2.51
C ARG A 192 20.91 9.86 2.03
N THR A 193 21.79 10.34 2.92
CA THR A 193 23.23 10.54 2.69
C THR A 193 24.04 9.35 3.21
N PRO A 194 24.92 8.72 2.40
CA PRO A 194 25.74 7.60 2.87
C PRO A 194 26.60 7.95 4.08
N GLY A 195 26.64 7.05 5.06
CA GLY A 195 27.41 7.22 6.29
C GLY A 195 26.86 8.27 7.27
N GLN A 196 25.83 9.05 6.92
CA GLN A 196 25.28 10.08 7.79
C GLN A 196 24.65 9.45 9.05
N PRO A 197 25.07 9.83 10.27
CA PRO A 197 24.44 9.36 11.50
C PRO A 197 22.96 9.76 11.58
N GLY A 198 22.15 8.92 12.21
CA GLY A 198 20.78 9.26 12.56
C GLY A 198 20.74 10.25 13.74
N LEU A 199 19.70 11.08 13.79
CA LEU A 199 19.44 11.95 14.93
C LEU A 199 18.97 11.11 16.13
N ASP A 200 19.66 11.20 17.26
CA ASP A 200 19.40 10.44 18.49
C ASP A 200 19.45 11.36 19.73
N PRO A 201 18.30 11.70 20.35
CA PRO A 201 16.96 11.23 20.02
C PRO A 201 16.43 11.78 18.69
N CYS A 202 15.60 11.00 18.01
CA CYS A 202 14.96 11.41 16.77
C CYS A 202 13.81 12.39 17.04
N PRO A 203 13.89 13.66 16.57
CA PRO A 203 12.83 14.65 16.81
C PRO A 203 11.52 14.33 16.07
N GLN A 204 11.56 13.51 15.00
CA GLN A 204 10.36 13.15 14.25
C GLN A 204 9.38 12.28 15.07
N LEU A 205 9.82 11.66 16.17
CA LEU A 205 8.95 10.84 17.03
C LEU A 205 7.98 11.68 17.89
N GLU A 206 8.17 13.00 17.98
CA GLU A 206 7.28 13.89 18.73
C GLU A 206 5.89 13.89 18.09
N ASP A 207 5.84 14.21 16.80
CA ASP A 207 4.60 14.43 16.04
C ASP A 207 4.39 13.44 14.89
N HIS A 208 5.34 12.54 14.61
CA HIS A 208 5.26 11.61 13.48
C HIS A 208 5.71 10.20 13.85
N ALA A 209 5.75 9.35 12.82
CA ALA A 209 6.09 7.93 12.88
C ALA A 209 5.21 7.18 13.90
N GLY A 210 3.91 7.42 13.85
CA GLY A 210 2.96 6.86 14.79
C GLY A 210 1.52 6.87 14.29
N ILE A 211 0.62 6.42 15.16
CA ILE A 211 -0.82 6.37 14.92
C ILE A 211 -1.52 7.16 16.02
N TRP A 212 -2.48 8.00 15.64
CA TRP A 212 -3.29 8.80 16.55
C TRP A 212 -4.75 8.33 16.51
N ARG A 213 -5.38 8.37 17.68
CA ARG A 213 -6.79 8.06 17.92
C ARG A 213 -7.58 9.37 18.04
N PHE A 214 -8.67 9.48 17.28
CA PHE A 214 -9.59 10.62 17.23
C PHE A 214 -11.02 10.17 17.50
N ASP A 215 -11.91 11.11 17.83
CA ASP A 215 -13.35 10.87 17.75
C ASP A 215 -13.76 10.78 16.28
N ALA A 216 -14.38 9.68 15.85
CA ALA A 216 -14.74 9.48 14.45
C ALA A 216 -15.81 10.47 13.96
N GLU A 217 -16.61 11.05 14.85
CA GLU A 217 -17.77 11.88 14.52
C GLU A 217 -17.59 13.38 14.76
N LYS A 218 -16.55 13.78 15.49
CA LYS A 218 -16.17 15.20 15.73
C LYS A 218 -15.47 15.81 14.48
N PRO A 219 -16.07 16.80 13.81
CA PRO A 219 -15.42 17.50 12.70
C PRO A 219 -14.31 18.45 13.17
N GLY A 220 -13.38 18.78 12.27
CA GLY A 220 -12.39 19.84 12.43
C GLY A 220 -11.31 19.59 13.49
N GLN A 221 -10.98 18.32 13.76
CA GLN A 221 -9.89 17.97 14.67
C GLN A 221 -8.53 18.20 14.01
N THR A 222 -7.51 18.56 14.79
CA THR A 222 -6.11 18.47 14.37
C THR A 222 -5.36 17.46 15.22
N GLN A 223 -4.08 17.18 14.94
CA GLN A 223 -3.33 16.18 15.70
C GLN A 223 -3.35 16.42 17.22
N ARG A 224 -3.42 17.69 17.65
CA ARG A 224 -3.52 18.11 19.06
C ARG A 224 -4.81 17.66 19.75
N ASP A 225 -5.90 17.46 19.00
CA ASP A 225 -7.14 16.88 19.53
C ASP A 225 -7.06 15.35 19.68
N GLY A 226 -6.12 14.71 18.97
CA GLY A 226 -5.92 13.27 18.96
C GLY A 226 -5.06 12.78 20.12
N THR A 227 -5.24 11.53 20.51
CA THR A 227 -4.34 10.84 21.45
C THR A 227 -3.34 9.98 20.67
N ARG A 228 -2.04 10.16 20.89
CA ARG A 228 -1.02 9.28 20.30
C ARG A 228 -1.23 7.85 20.82
N PHE A 229 -1.63 6.95 19.92
CA PHE A 229 -1.94 5.56 20.23
C PHE A 229 -0.68 4.70 20.19
N ALA A 230 0.19 4.86 19.19
CA ALA A 230 1.46 4.14 19.09
C ALA A 230 2.51 4.97 18.35
N THR A 231 3.79 4.62 18.51
CA THR A 231 4.93 5.30 17.86
C THR A 231 6.00 4.32 17.37
N GLY A 232 7.07 4.83 16.76
CA GLY A 232 8.14 4.04 16.16
C GLY A 232 7.70 3.25 14.94
N ILE A 233 6.75 3.80 14.16
CA ILE A 233 6.17 3.21 12.96
C ILE A 233 6.47 4.13 11.76
N ARG A 234 7.36 3.72 10.86
CA ARG A 234 7.81 4.55 9.72
C ARG A 234 6.67 5.02 8.82
N SER A 235 5.93 4.07 8.26
CA SER A 235 4.88 4.33 7.27
C SER A 235 3.86 3.20 7.25
N VAL A 236 2.57 3.57 7.16
CA VAL A 236 1.44 2.65 7.15
C VAL A 236 0.54 3.00 5.98
N VAL A 237 0.21 1.97 5.19
CA VAL A 237 -0.80 2.04 4.12
C VAL A 237 -1.82 0.91 4.31
N ALA A 238 -1.36 -0.27 4.72
CA ALA A 238 -2.19 -1.39 5.15
C ALA A 238 -2.54 -1.31 6.64
N MET A 239 -3.82 -1.03 6.93
CA MET A 239 -4.35 -0.90 8.29
C MET A 239 -5.82 -1.34 8.34
N ASP A 240 -6.17 -2.11 9.36
CA ASP A 240 -7.55 -2.52 9.62
C ASP A 240 -7.79 -2.79 11.11
N TRP A 241 -9.05 -2.71 11.51
CA TRP A 241 -9.51 -3.09 12.84
C TRP A 241 -10.10 -4.49 12.79
N ASN A 242 -9.57 -5.40 13.60
CA ASN A 242 -10.15 -6.74 13.70
C ASN A 242 -11.27 -6.73 14.74
N ALA A 243 -12.51 -6.85 14.27
CA ALA A 243 -13.68 -6.86 15.15
C ALA A 243 -13.79 -8.14 16.01
N ALA A 244 -13.07 -9.22 15.66
CA ALA A 244 -13.13 -10.48 16.39
C ALA A 244 -12.39 -10.41 17.75
N ASP A 245 -11.31 -9.63 17.83
CA ASP A 245 -10.52 -9.46 19.06
C ASP A 245 -10.44 -8.01 19.55
N GLU A 246 -11.08 -7.07 18.84
CA GLU A 246 -11.12 -5.65 19.18
C GLU A 246 -9.73 -5.00 19.26
N GLU A 247 -8.89 -5.29 18.28
CA GLU A 247 -7.53 -4.73 18.21
C GLU A 247 -7.22 -4.11 16.83
N LEU A 248 -6.31 -3.13 16.84
CA LEU A 248 -5.80 -2.50 15.62
C LEU A 248 -4.63 -3.31 15.06
N TYR A 249 -4.61 -3.48 13.75
CA TYR A 249 -3.53 -4.16 13.04
C TYR A 249 -3.01 -3.32 11.88
N VAL A 250 -1.69 -3.38 11.67
CA VAL A 250 -1.04 -2.72 10.53
C VAL A 250 0.03 -3.61 9.94
N VAL A 251 0.31 -3.43 8.66
CA VAL A 251 1.52 -3.96 8.01
C VAL A 251 2.42 -2.77 7.67
N ILE A 252 3.51 -2.64 8.41
CA ILE A 252 4.42 -1.49 8.37
C ILE A 252 5.34 -1.61 7.15
N HIS A 253 5.53 -0.49 6.44
CA HIS A 253 6.57 -0.39 5.41
C HIS A 253 7.95 -0.22 6.07
N GLY A 254 8.86 -1.17 5.85
CA GLY A 254 10.26 -1.12 6.27
C GLY A 254 11.02 0.06 5.64
N ARG A 255 12.25 0.34 6.12
CA ARG A 255 13.08 1.41 5.52
C ARG A 255 13.67 1.01 4.16
N ASP A 256 13.95 1.97 3.30
CA ASP A 256 14.59 1.75 1.99
C ASP A 256 16.10 1.94 2.08
N ASP A 257 16.90 1.53 1.08
CA ASP A 257 18.31 1.93 0.82
C ASP A 257 19.46 1.32 1.67
N LEU A 258 19.34 0.09 2.19
CA LEU A 258 20.44 -0.49 2.99
C LEU A 258 21.76 -0.56 2.20
N LEU A 259 21.74 -1.11 0.98
CA LEU A 259 22.92 -1.15 0.11
C LEU A 259 23.40 0.25 -0.25
N ARG A 260 22.50 1.14 -0.68
CA ARG A 260 22.88 2.46 -1.20
C ARG A 260 23.57 3.33 -0.15
N LEU A 261 23.11 3.26 1.11
CA LEU A 261 23.66 4.07 2.21
C LEU A 261 24.84 3.40 2.91
N PHE A 262 24.91 2.06 2.88
CA PHE A 262 25.90 1.28 3.60
C PHE A 262 26.42 0.10 2.76
N PRO A 263 27.03 0.39 1.58
CA PRO A 263 27.46 -0.66 0.64
C PRO A 263 28.56 -1.56 1.22
N ASP A 264 29.33 -1.07 2.20
CA ASP A 264 30.37 -1.85 2.88
C ASP A 264 29.81 -2.81 3.95
N ARG A 265 28.51 -2.73 4.27
CA ARG A 265 27.86 -3.52 5.34
C ARG A 265 26.79 -4.47 4.82
N PHE A 266 26.09 -4.09 3.75
CA PHE A 266 24.99 -4.89 3.20
C PHE A 266 25.28 -5.29 1.78
N THR A 267 25.10 -6.58 1.50
CA THR A 267 25.13 -7.09 0.14
C THR A 267 23.88 -6.66 -0.63
N PRO A 268 23.92 -6.63 -1.97
CA PRO A 268 22.73 -6.36 -2.76
C PRO A 268 21.58 -7.35 -2.47
N TRP A 269 21.91 -8.60 -2.18
CA TRP A 269 20.92 -9.63 -1.85
C TRP A 269 20.20 -9.32 -0.53
N GLN A 270 20.95 -8.98 0.51
CA GLN A 270 20.38 -8.55 1.78
C GLN A 270 19.51 -7.31 1.60
N SER A 271 19.98 -6.30 0.86
CA SER A 271 19.19 -5.09 0.64
C SER A 271 17.91 -5.33 -0.17
N ALA A 272 17.84 -6.38 -1.00
CA ALA A 272 16.62 -6.75 -1.71
C ALA A 272 15.60 -7.51 -0.84
N LEU A 273 16.00 -7.96 0.36
CA LEU A 273 15.17 -8.72 1.29
C LEU A 273 14.93 -8.01 2.62
N LEU A 274 15.76 -7.04 2.97
CA LEU A 274 15.75 -6.35 4.24
C LEU A 274 15.56 -4.84 4.06
N PRO A 275 14.98 -4.17 5.06
CA PRO A 275 14.29 -4.75 6.22
C PRO A 275 12.93 -5.35 5.89
N ALA A 276 12.39 -6.16 6.80
CA ALA A 276 11.06 -6.75 6.66
C ALA A 276 9.95 -5.70 6.53
N GLU A 277 8.87 -6.10 5.85
CA GLU A 277 7.55 -5.49 6.08
C GLU A 277 6.92 -6.17 7.29
N GLU A 278 6.49 -5.40 8.29
CA GLU A 278 6.15 -5.94 9.62
C GLU A 278 4.64 -5.98 9.85
N PHE A 279 4.03 -7.17 9.93
CA PHE A 279 2.65 -7.33 10.36
C PHE A 279 2.56 -7.31 11.88
N VAL A 280 1.92 -6.29 12.45
CA VAL A 280 1.87 -6.09 13.90
C VAL A 280 0.45 -5.87 14.40
N ARG A 281 0.20 -6.35 15.62
CA ARG A 281 -0.91 -5.90 16.46
C ARG A 281 -0.49 -4.65 17.23
N VAL A 282 -1.26 -3.58 17.14
CA VAL A 282 -0.97 -2.27 17.74
C VAL A 282 -1.86 -2.05 18.96
N LYS A 283 -1.22 -1.80 20.11
CA LYS A 283 -1.90 -1.41 21.36
C LYS A 283 -1.49 0.00 21.77
N GLU A 284 -2.31 0.61 22.63
CA GLU A 284 -2.02 1.92 23.20
C GLU A 284 -0.66 1.89 23.94
N GLY A 285 0.23 2.82 23.57
CA GLY A 285 1.58 2.93 24.14
C GLY A 285 2.65 2.08 23.45
N ASP A 286 2.32 1.26 22.45
CA ASP A 286 3.31 0.45 21.73
C ASP A 286 4.37 1.33 21.02
N HIS A 287 5.63 0.86 21.02
CA HIS A 287 6.74 1.41 20.25
C HIS A 287 7.40 0.32 19.41
N PHE A 288 7.40 0.46 18.07
CA PHE A 288 7.87 -0.59 17.15
C PHE A 288 9.34 -0.47 16.70
N GLY A 289 10.01 0.60 17.10
CA GLY A 289 11.47 0.70 17.11
C GLY A 289 12.07 1.57 16.02
N TRP A 290 11.31 1.98 15.00
CA TRP A 290 11.79 3.00 14.07
C TRP A 290 12.07 4.32 14.82
N PRO A 291 13.09 5.11 14.43
CA PRO A 291 14.06 4.88 13.34
C PRO A 291 15.23 3.99 13.74
N TYR A 292 15.31 3.66 15.02
CA TYR A 292 16.49 3.08 15.63
C TYR A 292 16.74 1.63 15.26
N CYS A 293 15.68 0.89 14.96
CA CYS A 293 15.70 -0.55 14.79
C CYS A 293 14.88 -0.94 13.56
N TYR A 294 15.26 -2.05 12.94
CA TYR A 294 14.47 -2.71 11.92
C TYR A 294 14.40 -4.21 12.18
N TYR A 295 13.34 -4.87 11.72
CA TYR A 295 13.23 -6.32 11.84
C TYR A 295 13.95 -7.04 10.69
N ASP A 296 14.82 -7.98 11.05
CA ASP A 296 15.42 -8.93 10.13
C ASP A 296 14.70 -10.27 10.30
N GLN A 297 13.81 -10.56 9.36
CA GLN A 297 13.02 -11.79 9.31
C GLN A 297 13.87 -13.04 9.00
N LEU A 298 15.04 -12.88 8.40
CA LEU A 298 15.97 -14.00 8.16
C LEU A 298 16.62 -14.45 9.48
N GLN A 299 16.80 -13.51 10.41
CA GLN A 299 17.36 -13.77 11.74
C GLN A 299 16.29 -13.89 12.85
N GLY A 300 15.03 -13.55 12.56
CA GLY A 300 13.93 -13.58 13.52
C GLY A 300 14.03 -12.53 14.64
N LYS A 301 14.78 -11.43 14.45
CA LYS A 301 15.05 -10.44 15.50
C LYS A 301 15.07 -9.00 14.97
N LYS A 302 14.82 -8.03 15.86
CA LYS A 302 15.10 -6.62 15.57
C LYS A 302 16.59 -6.32 15.81
N VAL A 303 17.20 -5.63 14.87
CA VAL A 303 18.61 -5.18 14.95
C VAL A 303 18.68 -3.67 14.83
N LEU A 304 19.76 -3.10 15.36
CA LEU A 304 20.05 -1.68 15.33
C LEU A 304 20.21 -1.24 13.87
N ALA A 305 19.59 -0.13 13.50
CA ALA A 305 19.76 0.41 12.16
C ALA A 305 21.19 0.99 12.01
N PRO A 306 21.78 0.95 10.80
CA PRO A 306 23.17 1.33 10.63
C PRO A 306 23.46 2.80 10.93
N GLU A 307 22.46 3.67 10.76
CA GLU A 307 22.48 5.09 11.15
C GLU A 307 22.78 5.29 12.65
N TYR A 308 22.52 4.27 13.48
CA TYR A 308 22.67 4.29 14.93
C TYR A 308 23.77 3.33 15.42
N GLY A 309 24.67 2.91 14.53
CA GLY A 309 25.80 2.04 14.85
C GLY A 309 25.55 0.55 14.65
N GLY A 310 24.45 0.16 14.01
CA GLY A 310 24.16 -1.23 13.66
C GLY A 310 25.00 -1.76 12.49
N ASP A 311 25.24 -3.06 12.50
CA ASP A 311 25.98 -3.81 11.47
C ASP A 311 25.15 -4.94 10.84
N GLY A 312 23.85 -5.00 11.15
CA GLY A 312 22.95 -6.09 10.77
C GLY A 312 22.88 -7.24 11.78
N ASN A 313 23.69 -7.24 12.84
CA ASN A 313 23.69 -8.28 13.88
C ASN A 313 23.45 -7.73 15.29
N ILE A 314 23.94 -6.51 15.57
CA ILE A 314 23.81 -5.84 16.86
C ILE A 314 22.32 -5.61 17.18
N VAL A 315 21.85 -6.19 18.28
CA VAL A 315 20.49 -5.97 18.79
C VAL A 315 20.43 -4.67 19.62
N GLY A 316 21.32 -4.51 20.59
CA GLY A 316 21.37 -3.29 21.42
C GLY A 316 20.02 -2.93 22.04
N ARG A 317 19.63 -1.65 21.93
CA ARG A 317 18.32 -1.16 22.44
C ARG A 317 17.12 -1.82 21.75
N CYS A 318 17.30 -2.51 20.63
CA CYS A 318 16.19 -3.10 19.88
C CYS A 318 15.50 -4.25 20.60
N ALA A 319 16.16 -4.85 21.60
CA ALA A 319 15.57 -5.90 22.44
C ALA A 319 14.34 -5.42 23.23
N GLN A 320 14.18 -4.11 23.44
CA GLN A 320 13.04 -3.56 24.18
C GLN A 320 11.77 -3.39 23.32
N TYR A 321 11.90 -3.46 21.99
CA TYR A 321 10.79 -3.22 21.08
C TYR A 321 10.10 -4.53 20.67
N LYS A 322 8.78 -4.45 20.50
CA LYS A 322 7.91 -5.57 20.18
C LYS A 322 8.26 -6.16 18.80
N LEU A 323 8.34 -7.48 18.72
CA LEU A 323 8.52 -8.18 17.44
C LEU A 323 7.18 -8.24 16.66
N PRO A 324 7.24 -8.33 15.32
CA PRO A 324 6.04 -8.53 14.53
C PRO A 324 5.46 -9.92 14.69
N LEU A 325 4.17 -10.06 14.33
CA LEU A 325 3.51 -11.35 14.20
C LEU A 325 4.06 -12.13 13.01
N ILE A 326 4.32 -11.42 11.91
CA ILE A 326 4.96 -11.94 10.69
C ILE A 326 5.89 -10.83 10.16
N GLY A 327 7.12 -11.19 9.81
CA GLY A 327 7.99 -10.34 8.99
C GLY A 327 8.00 -10.85 7.55
N PHE A 328 7.40 -10.10 6.63
CA PHE A 328 7.47 -10.39 5.20
C PHE A 328 8.80 -9.89 4.63
N PRO A 329 9.29 -10.47 3.52
CA PRO A 329 10.44 -9.92 2.82
C PRO A 329 10.27 -8.44 2.51
N GLY A 330 11.37 -7.71 2.57
CA GLY A 330 11.39 -6.27 2.39
C GLY A 330 10.90 -5.82 1.03
N HIS A 331 10.39 -4.59 1.02
CA HIS A 331 9.98 -3.84 -0.17
C HIS A 331 8.72 -4.37 -0.86
N TRP A 332 8.01 -5.36 -0.33
CA TRP A 332 6.76 -5.84 -0.94
C TRP A 332 5.63 -4.80 -0.95
N ALA A 333 5.76 -3.71 -0.17
CA ALA A 333 4.86 -2.56 -0.15
C ALA A 333 3.39 -2.95 0.15
N PRO A 334 3.08 -3.39 1.39
CA PRO A 334 1.72 -3.75 1.78
C PRO A 334 0.82 -2.51 1.80
N ASN A 335 -0.15 -2.46 0.90
CA ASN A 335 -0.93 -1.26 0.65
C ASN A 335 -2.40 -1.35 1.03
N ASP A 336 -2.91 -2.52 1.37
CA ASP A 336 -4.19 -2.63 2.08
C ASP A 336 -4.21 -3.89 2.95
N LEU A 337 -5.01 -3.84 4.01
CA LEU A 337 -5.25 -4.94 4.95
C LEU A 337 -6.77 -5.04 5.15
N LEU A 338 -7.30 -6.26 5.12
CA LEU A 338 -8.71 -6.52 5.41
C LEU A 338 -8.84 -7.82 6.21
N PHE A 339 -9.46 -7.76 7.39
CA PHE A 339 -9.94 -8.95 8.08
C PHE A 339 -11.29 -9.37 7.50
N TYR A 340 -11.35 -10.59 6.98
CA TYR A 340 -12.55 -11.08 6.31
C TYR A 340 -13.60 -11.56 7.30
N THR A 341 -14.79 -10.97 7.24
CA THR A 341 -15.90 -11.29 8.16
C THR A 341 -17.08 -11.96 7.46
N GLY A 342 -17.01 -12.10 6.13
CA GLY A 342 -18.06 -12.70 5.31
C GLY A 342 -18.09 -14.22 5.44
N ASP A 343 -19.16 -14.81 4.91
CA ASP A 343 -19.36 -16.27 4.92
C ASP A 343 -19.44 -16.85 3.50
N GLN A 344 -19.26 -16.02 2.47
CA GLN A 344 -19.34 -16.44 1.07
C GLN A 344 -18.10 -17.23 0.63
N PHE A 345 -16.92 -16.94 1.18
CA PHE A 345 -15.73 -17.79 1.04
C PHE A 345 -15.77 -19.02 1.97
N PRO A 346 -14.94 -20.05 1.74
CA PRO A 346 -14.79 -21.18 2.65
C PRO A 346 -14.48 -20.75 4.10
N PRO A 347 -14.95 -21.50 5.13
CA PRO A 347 -14.81 -21.11 6.54
C PRO A 347 -13.38 -20.77 6.99
N ARG A 348 -12.36 -21.39 6.39
CA ARG A 348 -10.94 -21.10 6.68
C ARG A 348 -10.51 -19.66 6.43
N TYR A 349 -11.26 -18.89 5.64
CA TYR A 349 -10.96 -17.47 5.39
C TYR A 349 -11.57 -16.54 6.45
N GLN A 350 -12.56 -17.01 7.23
CA GLN A 350 -13.23 -16.19 8.24
C GLN A 350 -12.26 -15.75 9.32
N ASN A 351 -12.33 -14.46 9.65
CA ASN A 351 -11.47 -13.75 10.58
C ASN A 351 -9.97 -13.78 10.23
N GLY A 352 -9.59 -14.28 9.05
CA GLY A 352 -8.25 -14.20 8.52
C GLY A 352 -7.97 -12.87 7.82
N ALA A 353 -6.69 -12.56 7.65
CA ALA A 353 -6.25 -11.29 7.07
C ALA A 353 -5.89 -11.45 5.59
N PHE A 354 -6.44 -10.60 4.73
CA PHE A 354 -5.98 -10.40 3.36
C PHE A 354 -5.09 -9.16 3.28
N ILE A 355 -3.95 -9.28 2.59
CA ILE A 355 -2.98 -8.18 2.44
C ILE A 355 -2.65 -8.00 0.96
N ALA A 356 -2.78 -6.78 0.46
CA ALA A 356 -2.37 -6.45 -0.91
C ALA A 356 -0.92 -5.97 -0.93
N PHE A 357 -0.02 -6.74 -1.54
CA PHE A 357 1.36 -6.34 -1.78
C PHE A 357 1.47 -5.65 -3.14
N HIS A 358 1.65 -4.33 -3.12
CA HIS A 358 1.66 -3.49 -4.32
C HIS A 358 2.91 -3.67 -5.19
N GLY A 359 3.96 -4.25 -4.60
CA GLY A 359 5.17 -4.59 -5.32
C GLY A 359 6.28 -3.56 -5.16
N SER A 360 7.50 -4.07 -5.16
CA SER A 360 8.69 -3.33 -4.79
C SER A 360 9.14 -2.28 -5.79
N THR A 361 9.88 -1.31 -5.27
CA THR A 361 10.67 -0.35 -6.07
C THR A 361 12.17 -0.35 -5.70
N ASN A 362 12.55 -0.91 -4.55
CA ASN A 362 13.90 -0.84 -3.97
C ASN A 362 14.56 -2.23 -3.83
N ARG A 363 14.72 -2.95 -4.94
CA ARG A 363 15.30 -4.31 -4.96
C ARG A 363 16.42 -4.54 -5.97
N ALA A 364 16.78 -3.52 -6.75
CA ALA A 364 17.89 -3.64 -7.70
C ALA A 364 19.15 -4.16 -6.98
N PRO A 365 19.88 -5.13 -7.54
CA PRO A 365 19.81 -5.64 -8.92
C PRO A 365 18.90 -6.86 -9.13
N TYR A 366 18.08 -7.26 -8.14
CA TYR A 366 17.17 -8.39 -8.26
C TYR A 366 15.83 -7.96 -8.90
N PRO A 367 15.06 -8.91 -9.47
CA PRO A 367 13.70 -8.64 -9.93
C PRO A 367 12.85 -7.94 -8.86
N GLN A 368 11.82 -7.21 -9.26
CA GLN A 368 10.82 -6.71 -8.34
C GLN A 368 9.98 -7.87 -7.76
N SER A 369 9.46 -7.71 -6.55
CA SER A 369 8.68 -8.72 -5.82
C SER A 369 7.55 -8.11 -5.02
N GLY A 370 6.60 -8.93 -4.57
CA GLY A 370 5.25 -8.50 -4.23
C GLY A 370 4.35 -8.67 -5.46
N TYR A 371 3.39 -7.78 -5.71
CA TYR A 371 2.46 -7.84 -6.86
C TYR A 371 1.38 -8.94 -6.76
N PHE A 372 1.04 -9.38 -5.54
CA PHE A 372 -0.03 -10.34 -5.28
C PHE A 372 -0.84 -9.94 -4.03
N VAL A 373 -1.98 -10.59 -3.84
CA VAL A 373 -2.76 -10.53 -2.59
C VAL A 373 -2.50 -11.81 -1.81
N CYS A 374 -2.06 -11.68 -0.56
CA CYS A 374 -1.87 -12.81 0.33
C CYS A 374 -3.07 -13.01 1.27
N PHE A 375 -3.16 -14.21 1.84
CA PHE A 375 -4.04 -14.54 2.95
C PHE A 375 -3.22 -15.05 4.14
N VAL A 376 -3.50 -14.57 5.33
CA VAL A 376 -2.94 -15.06 6.60
C VAL A 376 -4.07 -15.70 7.41
N PRO A 377 -4.04 -17.02 7.67
CA PRO A 377 -5.01 -17.65 8.54
C PRO A 377 -4.82 -17.15 9.97
N PHE A 378 -5.92 -16.83 10.66
CA PHE A 378 -5.86 -16.09 11.92
C PHE A 378 -6.91 -16.59 12.90
N ALA A 379 -6.56 -16.68 14.17
CA ALA A 379 -7.49 -16.98 15.27
C ALA A 379 -6.96 -16.40 16.58
N ASN A 380 -7.85 -15.91 17.43
CA ASN A 380 -7.52 -15.42 18.78
C ASN A 380 -6.38 -14.38 18.79
N GLY A 381 -6.38 -13.47 17.81
CA GLY A 381 -5.38 -12.41 17.72
C GLY A 381 -4.00 -12.85 17.23
N GLN A 382 -3.88 -14.05 16.65
CA GLN A 382 -2.61 -14.60 16.17
C GLN A 382 -2.74 -15.32 14.82
N PRO A 383 -1.68 -15.32 13.98
CA PRO A 383 -1.59 -16.21 12.84
C PRO A 383 -1.65 -17.68 13.29
N THR A 384 -2.42 -18.50 12.60
CA THR A 384 -2.52 -19.95 12.89
C THR A 384 -1.68 -20.81 11.95
N GLY A 385 -1.00 -20.19 10.98
CA GLY A 385 -0.14 -20.85 10.01
C GLY A 385 0.59 -19.84 9.14
N GLU A 386 1.31 -20.37 8.15
CA GLU A 386 2.00 -19.56 7.14
C GLU A 386 1.01 -18.78 6.27
N TRP A 387 1.49 -17.68 5.70
CA TRP A 387 0.74 -16.94 4.71
C TRP A 387 0.64 -17.72 3.39
N GLU A 388 -0.42 -17.46 2.64
CA GLU A 388 -0.76 -18.11 1.37
C GLU A 388 -0.90 -17.06 0.27
N VAL A 389 -0.61 -17.43 -0.98
CA VAL A 389 -0.93 -16.59 -2.13
C VAL A 389 -2.43 -16.78 -2.42
N PHE A 390 -3.21 -15.71 -2.34
CA PHE A 390 -4.64 -15.76 -2.61
C PHE A 390 -4.97 -15.31 -4.03
N ALA A 391 -4.39 -14.21 -4.51
CA ALA A 391 -4.57 -13.76 -5.88
C ALA A 391 -3.23 -13.32 -6.48
N ASP A 392 -2.90 -13.81 -7.66
CA ASP A 392 -1.72 -13.41 -8.44
C ASP A 392 -2.13 -13.15 -9.91
N GLY A 393 -1.20 -12.73 -10.78
CA GLY A 393 -1.42 -12.46 -12.20
C GLY A 393 -1.42 -10.97 -12.54
N PHE A 394 -1.32 -10.09 -11.54
CA PHE A 394 -1.39 -8.63 -11.73
C PHE A 394 -0.28 -8.08 -12.62
N ALA A 395 0.96 -8.50 -12.40
CA ALA A 395 2.08 -7.96 -13.16
C ALA A 395 2.08 -8.39 -14.63
N VAL A 396 1.42 -9.51 -14.97
CA VAL A 396 1.39 -10.21 -16.27
C VAL A 396 2.75 -10.61 -16.87
N VAL A 397 3.85 -10.31 -16.19
CA VAL A 397 5.22 -10.63 -16.57
C VAL A 397 5.97 -11.17 -15.36
N ASP A 398 6.82 -12.17 -15.58
CA ASP A 398 7.75 -12.69 -14.58
C ASP A 398 9.04 -13.16 -15.30
N PRO A 399 10.24 -12.75 -14.86
CA PRO A 399 10.50 -11.81 -13.77
C PRO A 399 10.10 -10.36 -14.11
N ILE A 400 9.74 -9.59 -13.09
CA ILE A 400 9.49 -8.15 -13.20
C ILE A 400 10.83 -7.43 -13.07
N VAL A 401 11.37 -6.88 -14.15
CA VAL A 401 12.70 -6.24 -14.12
C VAL A 401 12.60 -4.81 -13.60
N SER A 402 11.67 -4.04 -14.15
CA SER A 402 11.37 -2.67 -13.73
C SER A 402 9.93 -2.55 -13.28
N VAL A 403 9.67 -1.61 -12.37
CA VAL A 403 8.31 -1.33 -11.86
C VAL A 403 7.32 -1.04 -12.99
N SER A 404 7.78 -0.38 -14.05
CA SER A 404 6.95 -0.04 -15.22
C SER A 404 6.59 -1.23 -16.11
N ASP A 405 7.20 -2.39 -15.92
CA ASP A 405 6.88 -3.60 -16.67
C ASP A 405 5.59 -4.28 -16.15
N ALA A 406 5.21 -4.01 -14.89
CA ALA A 406 3.99 -4.55 -14.31
C ALA A 406 2.74 -3.85 -14.90
N HIS A 407 1.85 -4.62 -15.51
CA HIS A 407 0.62 -4.06 -16.09
C HIS A 407 -0.37 -3.60 -15.01
N TYR A 408 -0.48 -4.35 -13.92
CA TYR A 408 -1.33 -4.05 -12.78
C TYR A 408 -0.57 -4.25 -11.47
N ARG A 409 -0.98 -3.54 -10.42
CA ARG A 409 -0.35 -3.60 -9.09
C ARG A 409 -1.43 -3.61 -8.01
N PRO A 410 -1.53 -4.67 -7.18
CA PRO A 410 -2.56 -4.81 -6.16
C PRO A 410 -2.60 -3.62 -5.20
N MET A 411 -3.80 -3.16 -4.89
CA MET A 411 -4.01 -1.98 -4.08
C MET A 411 -5.12 -2.19 -3.06
N GLY A 412 -6.31 -1.62 -3.28
CA GLY A 412 -7.37 -1.65 -2.29
C GLY A 412 -8.07 -3.01 -2.24
N ILE A 413 -8.47 -3.42 -1.04
CA ILE A 413 -9.29 -4.60 -0.78
C ILE A 413 -10.57 -4.11 -0.08
N ALA A 414 -11.73 -4.58 -0.53
CA ALA A 414 -12.98 -4.33 0.17
C ALA A 414 -13.90 -5.55 0.15
N GLN A 415 -14.64 -5.76 1.23
CA GLN A 415 -15.65 -6.81 1.30
C GLN A 415 -17.01 -6.26 0.85
N GLY A 416 -17.68 -6.98 -0.06
CA GLY A 416 -19.05 -6.73 -0.47
C GLY A 416 -20.07 -7.15 0.59
N PRO A 417 -21.32 -6.66 0.52
CA PRO A 417 -22.38 -7.01 1.48
C PRO A 417 -22.74 -8.51 1.45
N ASP A 418 -22.44 -9.20 0.36
CA ASP A 418 -22.62 -10.63 0.19
C ASP A 418 -21.39 -11.45 0.62
N GLY A 419 -20.33 -10.81 1.12
CA GLY A 419 -19.07 -11.48 1.48
C GLY A 419 -18.15 -11.79 0.29
N SER A 420 -18.41 -11.31 -0.92
CA SER A 420 -17.39 -11.32 -1.99
C SER A 420 -16.28 -10.29 -1.71
N LEU A 421 -15.10 -10.46 -2.31
CA LEU A 421 -14.00 -9.49 -2.18
C LEU A 421 -13.83 -8.69 -3.46
N TYR A 422 -13.59 -7.39 -3.32
CA TYR A 422 -13.19 -6.49 -4.39
C TYR A 422 -11.71 -6.21 -4.27
N LEU A 423 -10.97 -6.41 -5.36
CA LEU A 423 -9.53 -6.14 -5.46
C LEU A 423 -9.34 -5.05 -6.51
N GLY A 424 -8.57 -4.01 -6.18
CA GLY A 424 -8.25 -2.94 -7.11
C GLY A 424 -6.78 -2.92 -7.51
N ASP A 425 -6.48 -2.46 -8.73
CA ASP A 425 -5.13 -2.09 -9.12
C ASP A 425 -4.92 -0.56 -9.15
N THR A 426 -3.67 -0.13 -9.06
CA THR A 426 -3.33 1.30 -9.21
C THR A 426 -3.02 1.75 -10.62
N GLU A 427 -2.48 0.91 -11.51
CA GLU A 427 -1.93 1.39 -12.79
C GLU A 427 -3.01 1.76 -13.81
N LYS A 428 -4.09 0.99 -13.89
CA LYS A 428 -5.25 1.23 -14.75
C LYS A 428 -6.51 1.56 -13.95
N GLY A 429 -6.53 1.24 -12.66
CA GLY A 429 -7.74 1.31 -11.85
C GLY A 429 -8.71 0.17 -12.15
N LYS A 430 -8.25 -0.97 -12.67
CA LYS A 430 -9.11 -2.14 -12.86
C LYS A 430 -9.55 -2.64 -11.49
N ILE A 431 -10.81 -3.04 -11.40
CA ILE A 431 -11.38 -3.62 -10.19
C ILE A 431 -11.94 -5.01 -10.53
N TRP A 432 -11.54 -6.01 -9.76
CA TRP A 432 -12.08 -7.36 -9.80
C TRP A 432 -13.00 -7.58 -8.60
N ARG A 433 -14.05 -8.37 -8.78
CA ARG A 433 -14.86 -8.96 -7.71
C ARG A 433 -14.61 -10.47 -7.71
N VAL A 434 -14.04 -10.98 -6.63
CA VAL A 434 -13.69 -12.38 -6.40
C VAL A 434 -14.79 -13.05 -5.59
N MET A 435 -15.26 -14.19 -6.10
CA MET A 435 -16.38 -14.97 -5.58
C MET A 435 -15.98 -16.44 -5.50
N PHE A 436 -16.51 -17.16 -4.52
CA PHE A 436 -16.36 -18.60 -4.36
C PHE A 436 -17.62 -19.31 -4.85
N LYS A 437 -17.45 -20.17 -5.85
CA LYS A 437 -18.52 -20.97 -6.47
C LYS A 437 -18.27 -22.48 -6.36
N GLY A 438 -17.16 -22.88 -5.73
CA GLY A 438 -16.85 -24.27 -5.41
C GLY A 438 -17.65 -24.82 -4.23
N ASN A 439 -17.35 -26.06 -3.84
CA ASN A 439 -17.92 -26.66 -2.64
C ASN A 439 -17.06 -26.32 -1.40
N LYS A 440 -17.66 -25.65 -0.41
CA LYS A 440 -16.98 -25.24 0.83
C LYS A 440 -16.56 -26.42 1.70
N GLU A 441 -17.30 -27.53 1.64
CA GLU A 441 -17.06 -28.73 2.47
C GLU A 441 -15.82 -29.50 2.00
N THR A 442 -15.52 -29.44 0.70
CA THR A 442 -14.38 -30.13 0.11
C THR A 442 -13.20 -29.19 -0.18
N PHE A 443 -13.33 -27.89 0.12
CA PHE A 443 -12.28 -26.91 -0.14
C PHE A 443 -11.10 -27.11 0.82
N GLY A 444 -9.94 -27.48 0.28
CA GLY A 444 -8.76 -27.73 1.09
C GLY A 444 -7.46 -27.68 0.29
N PRO A 445 -6.41 -28.38 0.74
CA PRO A 445 -5.08 -28.34 0.11
C PRO A 445 -5.08 -28.60 -1.40
N ALA A 446 -5.95 -29.48 -1.89
CA ALA A 446 -6.06 -29.77 -3.33
C ALA A 446 -6.48 -28.54 -4.16
N GLN A 447 -7.43 -27.74 -3.64
CA GLN A 447 -7.90 -26.52 -4.32
C GLN A 447 -6.87 -25.37 -4.22
N LEU A 448 -6.01 -25.42 -3.21
CA LEU A 448 -4.96 -24.42 -2.97
C LEU A 448 -3.66 -24.74 -3.71
N ALA A 449 -3.47 -25.99 -4.16
CA ALA A 449 -2.21 -26.48 -4.70
C ALA A 449 -1.66 -25.62 -5.86
N GLN A 450 -2.53 -25.11 -6.74
CA GLN A 450 -2.09 -24.22 -7.82
C GLN A 450 -1.51 -22.92 -7.25
N MET A 451 -2.14 -22.33 -6.25
CA MET A 451 -1.66 -21.09 -5.65
C MET A 451 -0.39 -21.30 -4.81
N GLU A 452 -0.27 -22.43 -4.12
CA GLU A 452 0.97 -22.80 -3.44
C GLU A 452 2.13 -22.95 -4.44
N SER A 453 1.89 -23.53 -5.61
CA SER A 453 2.93 -23.61 -6.65
C SER A 453 3.39 -22.23 -7.15
N ARG A 454 2.53 -21.20 -7.07
CA ARG A 454 2.91 -19.84 -7.46
C ARG A 454 3.93 -19.19 -6.52
N LYS A 455 4.14 -19.73 -5.32
CA LYS A 455 5.23 -19.28 -4.44
C LYS A 455 6.61 -19.46 -5.07
N THR A 456 6.76 -20.22 -6.16
CA THR A 456 8.03 -20.35 -6.90
C THR A 456 8.25 -19.26 -7.96
N MET A 457 7.28 -18.39 -8.23
CA MET A 457 7.43 -17.28 -9.18
C MET A 457 8.49 -16.29 -8.69
N ALA A 458 9.24 -15.66 -9.61
CA ALA A 458 10.38 -14.82 -9.24
C ALA A 458 9.99 -13.60 -8.38
N HIS A 459 8.78 -13.07 -8.58
CA HIS A 459 8.23 -11.99 -7.76
C HIS A 459 7.67 -12.43 -6.39
N ILE A 460 7.63 -13.72 -6.05
CA ILE A 460 7.14 -14.22 -4.75
C ILE A 460 8.25 -14.92 -3.94
N ARG A 461 9.07 -15.75 -4.58
CA ARG A 461 10.13 -16.48 -3.88
C ARG A 461 11.27 -15.58 -3.43
N THR A 462 12.03 -16.07 -2.46
CA THR A 462 13.37 -15.55 -2.19
C THR A 462 14.26 -15.74 -3.43
N PRO A 463 14.91 -14.68 -3.95
CA PRO A 463 15.79 -14.82 -5.09
C PRO A 463 17.06 -15.58 -4.71
N ASP A 464 17.61 -16.33 -5.65
CA ASP A 464 18.95 -16.90 -5.52
C ASP A 464 20.00 -15.77 -5.59
N PRO A 465 20.99 -15.73 -4.68
CA PRO A 465 21.99 -14.65 -4.63
C PRO A 465 22.83 -14.48 -5.91
N VAL A 466 22.93 -15.50 -6.75
CA VAL A 466 23.78 -15.47 -7.96
C VAL A 466 22.93 -15.59 -9.22
N ALA A 467 22.04 -16.58 -9.29
CA ALA A 467 21.30 -16.90 -10.50
C ALA A 467 20.32 -15.80 -10.90
N ASP A 468 19.66 -15.17 -9.91
CA ASP A 468 18.66 -14.11 -10.12
C ASP A 468 19.22 -12.70 -10.04
N ASN A 469 20.53 -12.55 -9.84
CA ASN A 469 21.16 -11.25 -9.95
C ASN A 469 21.17 -10.83 -11.43
N LEU A 470 20.36 -9.84 -11.79
CA LEU A 470 20.20 -9.36 -13.16
C LEU A 470 21.46 -8.67 -13.72
N GLN A 471 22.53 -8.57 -12.91
CA GLN A 471 23.76 -7.87 -13.23
C GLN A 471 25.01 -8.76 -13.09
N LYS A 472 24.84 -10.09 -13.00
CA LYS A 472 25.95 -11.05 -12.78
C LYS A 472 27.01 -11.06 -13.90
N ASP A 473 26.67 -10.65 -15.12
CA ASP A 473 27.54 -10.81 -16.31
C ASP A 473 28.32 -9.54 -16.72
N LYS A 474 28.71 -8.71 -15.74
CA LYS A 474 29.57 -7.51 -15.85
C LYS A 474 28.90 -6.26 -16.44
N LEU A 475 28.80 -5.27 -15.58
CA LEU A 475 28.48 -3.89 -15.89
C LEU A 475 29.78 -3.13 -16.20
N SER A 476 29.74 -2.16 -17.11
CA SER A 476 30.78 -1.12 -17.13
C SER A 476 30.81 -0.39 -15.78
N ASP A 477 31.92 0.28 -15.44
CA ASP A 477 32.02 1.00 -14.15
C ASP A 477 30.86 1.99 -13.96
N GLY A 478 30.47 2.70 -15.03
CA GLY A 478 29.32 3.60 -15.00
C GLY A 478 27.98 2.89 -14.74
N ALA A 479 27.80 1.69 -15.30
CA ALA A 479 26.60 0.90 -15.09
C ALA A 479 26.56 0.28 -13.67
N TYR A 480 27.71 -0.08 -13.09
CA TYR A 480 27.81 -0.53 -11.70
C TYR A 480 27.43 0.58 -10.73
N VAL A 481 28.00 1.77 -10.90
CA VAL A 481 27.68 2.97 -10.09
C VAL A 481 26.20 3.33 -10.26
N TYR A 482 25.68 3.32 -11.50
CA TYR A 482 24.27 3.58 -11.78
C TYR A 482 23.37 2.64 -10.98
N ASN A 483 23.61 1.33 -11.04
CA ASN A 483 22.73 0.36 -10.42
C ASN A 483 22.80 0.39 -8.89
N THR A 484 23.95 0.75 -8.34
CA THR A 484 24.14 0.88 -6.89
C THR A 484 23.44 2.12 -6.33
N TYR A 485 23.54 3.27 -7.03
CA TYR A 485 23.15 4.56 -6.45
C TYR A 485 21.92 5.21 -7.09
N CYS A 486 21.66 4.93 -8.37
CA CYS A 486 20.62 5.58 -9.17
C CYS A 486 19.46 4.63 -9.52
N GLY A 487 19.77 3.36 -9.80
CA GLY A 487 18.83 2.37 -10.34
C GLY A 487 17.70 2.00 -9.39
N ILE A 488 17.89 2.16 -8.08
CA ILE A 488 16.82 1.99 -7.07
C ILE A 488 15.64 2.93 -7.34
N CYS A 489 15.90 4.17 -7.74
CA CYS A 489 14.86 5.15 -8.02
C CYS A 489 14.51 5.15 -9.52
N HIS A 490 15.53 5.27 -10.37
CA HIS A 490 15.37 5.45 -11.82
C HIS A 490 15.15 4.15 -12.61
N GLN A 491 15.19 2.99 -11.92
CA GLN A 491 15.00 1.65 -12.47
C GLN A 491 16.09 1.25 -13.48
N THR A 492 16.26 -0.06 -13.72
CA THR A 492 17.30 -0.57 -14.64
C THR A 492 17.08 -0.17 -16.10
N ASN A 493 15.86 0.22 -16.45
CA ASN A 493 15.51 0.74 -17.78
C ASN A 493 15.57 2.29 -17.89
N GLY A 494 15.96 2.99 -16.82
CA GLY A 494 16.04 4.45 -16.77
C GLY A 494 14.69 5.17 -16.73
N LYS A 495 13.54 4.47 -16.78
CA LYS A 495 12.21 5.11 -16.88
C LYS A 495 11.65 5.58 -15.53
N GLY A 496 12.27 5.23 -14.41
CA GLY A 496 11.77 5.54 -13.07
C GLY A 496 10.48 4.77 -12.73
N ALA A 497 9.77 5.27 -11.72
CA ALA A 497 8.51 4.72 -11.24
C ALA A 497 7.43 5.82 -11.22
N SER A 498 6.39 5.67 -12.06
CA SER A 498 5.39 6.72 -12.32
C SER A 498 4.82 7.37 -11.05
N GLY A 499 4.85 8.71 -11.05
CA GLY A 499 4.48 9.59 -9.95
C GLY A 499 5.28 9.45 -8.65
N ARG A 500 6.39 8.70 -8.62
CA ARG A 500 7.35 8.65 -7.50
C ARG A 500 8.75 9.05 -7.93
N PHE A 501 9.29 8.46 -8.99
CA PHE A 501 10.64 8.72 -9.48
C PHE A 501 10.63 9.00 -11.00
N PRO A 502 11.29 10.08 -11.47
CA PRO A 502 11.24 10.51 -12.86
C PRO A 502 12.04 9.60 -13.81
N SER A 503 11.65 9.65 -15.09
CA SER A 503 12.43 9.07 -16.19
C SER A 503 13.71 9.86 -16.46
N LEU A 504 14.79 9.15 -16.80
CA LEU A 504 16.04 9.66 -17.35
C LEU A 504 16.10 9.50 -18.88
N VAL A 505 15.08 8.88 -19.47
CA VAL A 505 15.04 8.55 -20.90
C VAL A 505 14.50 9.72 -21.70
N GLN A 506 15.29 10.18 -22.66
CA GLN A 506 14.92 11.20 -23.65
C GLN A 506 14.40 12.49 -22.99
N THR A 507 15.03 12.90 -21.89
CA THR A 507 14.65 14.11 -21.15
C THR A 507 15.65 15.24 -21.40
N GLU A 508 15.18 16.49 -21.35
CA GLU A 508 16.06 17.65 -21.39
C GLU A 508 17.07 17.66 -20.23
N TRP A 509 16.67 17.10 -19.08
CA TRP A 509 17.51 17.00 -17.88
C TRP A 509 18.76 16.17 -18.12
N VAL A 510 18.68 15.14 -18.97
CA VAL A 510 19.79 14.26 -19.30
C VAL A 510 20.48 14.65 -20.60
N LEU A 511 19.73 14.98 -21.66
CA LEU A 511 20.27 15.25 -23.00
C LEU A 511 20.79 16.68 -23.16
N GLY A 512 20.31 17.61 -22.34
CA GLY A 512 20.69 19.01 -22.37
C GLY A 512 22.04 19.28 -21.71
N ASP A 513 22.10 20.38 -20.95
CA ASP A 513 23.32 20.89 -20.33
C ASP A 513 23.98 19.87 -19.38
N LYS A 514 25.27 19.60 -19.64
CA LYS A 514 26.10 18.73 -18.82
C LYS A 514 26.33 19.31 -17.43
N GLU A 515 26.56 20.62 -17.32
CA GLU A 515 26.88 21.23 -16.02
C GLU A 515 25.70 21.12 -15.08
N ARG A 516 24.48 21.42 -15.56
CA ARG A 516 23.23 21.15 -14.83
C ARG A 516 23.14 19.70 -14.34
N LEU A 517 23.37 18.73 -15.21
CA LEU A 517 23.26 17.32 -14.83
C LEU A 517 24.31 16.92 -13.77
N ILE A 518 25.56 17.37 -13.91
CA ILE A 518 26.62 17.13 -12.92
C ILE A 518 26.25 17.78 -11.59
N GLU A 519 25.77 19.03 -11.59
CA GLU A 519 25.38 19.76 -10.38
C GLU A 519 24.23 19.08 -9.63
N ILE A 520 23.21 18.62 -10.36
CA ILE A 520 22.08 17.86 -9.80
C ILE A 520 22.57 16.59 -9.10
N VAL A 521 23.46 15.83 -9.74
CA VAL A 521 23.96 14.58 -9.14
C VAL A 521 24.88 14.88 -7.94
N LEU A 522 25.69 15.94 -7.99
CA LEU A 522 26.55 16.33 -6.87
C LEU A 522 25.76 16.81 -5.66
N ASN A 523 24.76 17.67 -5.85
CA ASN A 523 24.06 18.36 -4.76
C ASN A 523 22.73 17.70 -4.39
N GLY A 524 22.26 16.75 -5.19
CA GLY A 524 20.90 16.24 -5.09
C GLY A 524 19.89 17.28 -5.58
N MET A 525 18.62 17.00 -5.36
CA MET A 525 17.55 17.90 -5.72
C MET A 525 16.36 17.73 -4.76
N GLU A 526 15.83 18.87 -4.32
CA GLU A 526 14.56 18.94 -3.62
C GLU A 526 13.65 19.95 -4.31
N GLY A 527 12.35 19.72 -4.22
CA GLY A 527 11.35 20.56 -4.85
C GLY A 527 10.78 19.99 -6.15
N PRO A 528 9.74 20.65 -6.66
CA PRO A 528 8.97 20.13 -7.78
C PRO A 528 9.72 20.27 -9.12
N ILE A 529 9.75 19.20 -9.90
CA ILE A 529 10.20 19.18 -11.30
C ILE A 529 9.16 18.57 -12.23
N GLU A 530 9.21 18.93 -13.51
CA GLU A 530 8.39 18.32 -14.55
C GLU A 530 9.25 17.50 -15.51
N VAL A 531 8.81 16.28 -15.80
CA VAL A 531 9.45 15.34 -16.71
C VAL A 531 8.35 14.63 -17.51
N HIS A 532 8.34 14.82 -18.83
CA HIS A 532 7.33 14.23 -19.74
C HIS A 532 5.88 14.54 -19.33
N GLY A 533 5.62 15.76 -18.83
CA GLY A 533 4.28 16.18 -18.37
C GLY A 533 3.85 15.59 -17.02
N GLU A 534 4.63 14.66 -16.45
CA GLU A 534 4.49 14.22 -15.07
C GLU A 534 5.34 15.08 -14.16
N THR A 535 4.82 15.37 -12.97
CA THR A 535 5.53 16.17 -11.97
C THR A 535 6.09 15.24 -10.89
N PHE A 536 7.37 15.43 -10.51
CA PHE A 536 8.08 14.72 -9.43
C PHE A 536 8.59 15.67 -8.32
N ASN A 537 8.45 15.26 -7.05
CA ASN A 537 8.81 16.08 -5.87
C ASN A 537 9.31 15.19 -4.72
N GLN A 538 9.92 14.06 -5.06
CA GLN A 538 10.66 13.26 -4.10
C GLN A 538 12.07 13.83 -4.01
N VAL A 539 12.71 13.68 -2.85
CA VAL A 539 14.11 14.06 -2.68
C VAL A 539 14.97 13.16 -3.58
N MET A 540 15.75 13.76 -4.47
CA MET A 540 16.87 13.10 -5.13
C MET A 540 18.09 13.24 -4.23
N PRO A 541 18.64 12.14 -3.69
CA PRO A 541 19.83 12.20 -2.85
C PRO A 541 21.02 12.78 -3.62
N GLN A 542 21.89 13.47 -2.88
CA GLN A 542 23.18 13.93 -3.39
C GLN A 542 24.17 12.76 -3.51
N HIS A 543 25.08 12.85 -4.48
CA HIS A 543 26.11 11.86 -4.76
C HIS A 543 27.53 12.46 -4.82
N SER A 544 27.77 13.56 -4.11
CA SER A 544 29.08 14.21 -3.98
C SER A 544 30.18 13.32 -3.38
N PHE A 545 29.81 12.21 -2.73
CA PHE A 545 30.72 11.21 -2.18
C PHE A 545 31.42 10.36 -3.25
N LEU A 546 30.89 10.30 -4.48
CA LEU A 546 31.53 9.59 -5.59
C LEU A 546 32.81 10.33 -6.04
N SER A 547 33.83 9.59 -6.47
CA SER A 547 35.01 10.17 -7.11
C SER A 547 34.65 10.89 -8.42
N ASP A 548 35.54 11.76 -8.91
CA ASP A 548 35.31 12.46 -10.19
C ASP A 548 35.17 11.47 -11.36
N GLU A 549 35.91 10.35 -11.29
CA GLU A 549 35.88 9.27 -12.29
C GLU A 549 34.57 8.46 -12.23
N GLU A 550 34.15 8.01 -11.05
CA GLU A 550 32.88 7.30 -10.89
C GLU A 550 31.69 8.17 -11.34
N LEU A 551 31.70 9.46 -11.00
CA LEU A 551 30.65 10.39 -11.40
C LEU A 551 30.63 10.59 -12.93
N ALA A 552 31.80 10.78 -13.55
CA ALA A 552 31.92 10.91 -15.01
C ALA A 552 31.42 9.65 -15.73
N ASN A 553 31.79 8.47 -15.23
CA ASN A 553 31.39 7.18 -15.78
C ASN A 553 29.86 6.96 -15.68
N VAL A 554 29.24 7.22 -14.52
CA VAL A 554 27.79 7.05 -14.36
C VAL A 554 27.00 8.07 -15.18
N LEU A 555 27.45 9.32 -15.25
CA LEU A 555 26.78 10.35 -16.05
C LEU A 555 26.89 10.07 -17.55
N THR A 556 28.05 9.59 -18.00
CA THR A 556 28.24 9.11 -19.38
C THR A 556 27.32 7.93 -19.67
N TYR A 557 27.24 6.96 -18.76
CA TYR A 557 26.34 5.83 -18.90
C TYR A 557 24.88 6.29 -19.05
N ILE A 558 24.39 7.17 -18.17
CA ILE A 558 23.04 7.74 -18.24
C ILE A 558 22.78 8.44 -19.59
N ARG A 559 23.76 9.20 -20.10
CA ARG A 559 23.64 9.96 -21.35
C ARG A 559 23.69 9.12 -22.62
N GLN A 560 24.21 7.90 -22.56
CA GLN A 560 24.44 7.03 -23.73
C GLN A 560 23.63 5.73 -23.71
N ASN A 561 22.86 5.50 -22.64
CA ASN A 561 22.06 4.28 -22.47
C ASN A 561 20.57 4.62 -22.37
N PHE A 562 19.74 3.58 -22.26
CA PHE A 562 18.27 3.70 -22.22
C PHE A 562 17.64 4.31 -23.47
N GLY A 563 18.39 4.32 -24.58
CA GLY A 563 18.01 4.99 -25.82
C GLY A 563 18.41 6.47 -25.86
N ASN A 564 19.14 6.99 -24.87
CA ASN A 564 19.76 8.31 -24.93
C ASN A 564 20.97 8.29 -25.88
N ASP A 565 21.18 9.39 -26.60
CA ASP A 565 22.33 9.59 -27.47
C ASP A 565 22.88 11.01 -27.26
N ALA A 566 23.74 11.14 -26.26
CA ALA A 566 24.38 12.40 -25.91
C ALA A 566 25.86 12.22 -25.56
N SER A 567 26.65 13.29 -25.75
CA SER A 567 28.10 13.29 -25.52
C SER A 567 28.48 12.85 -24.09
N SER A 568 29.59 12.15 -23.94
CA SER A 568 30.13 11.75 -22.63
C SER A 568 30.50 12.93 -21.73
N ILE A 569 30.67 12.65 -20.44
CA ILE A 569 31.19 13.58 -19.43
C ILE A 569 32.53 13.05 -18.95
N SER A 570 33.53 13.92 -18.91
CA SER A 570 34.90 13.61 -18.47
C SER A 570 35.10 13.88 -16.96
N PRO A 571 36.05 13.18 -16.30
CA PRO A 571 36.42 13.48 -14.92
C PRO A 571 36.88 14.93 -14.74
N GLU A 572 37.51 15.55 -15.74
CA GLU A 572 37.95 16.95 -15.69
C GLU A 572 36.77 17.93 -15.68
N GLU A 573 35.70 17.65 -16.44
CA GLU A 573 34.45 18.43 -16.38
C GLU A 573 33.84 18.38 -14.97
N VAL A 574 33.80 17.18 -14.36
CA VAL A 574 33.32 16.99 -12.98
C VAL A 574 34.19 17.73 -11.97
N SER A 575 35.51 17.53 -12.02
CA SER A 575 36.48 18.15 -11.13
C SER A 575 36.39 19.68 -11.16
N ARG A 576 36.23 20.26 -12.36
CA ARG A 576 36.07 21.69 -12.56
C ARG A 576 34.80 22.21 -11.89
N LEU A 577 33.66 21.54 -12.11
CA LEU A 577 32.40 21.96 -11.52
C LEU A 577 32.39 21.81 -10.00
N ARG A 578 32.91 20.70 -9.49
CA ARG A 578 33.05 20.42 -8.05
C ARG A 578 33.89 21.48 -7.35
N LYS A 579 34.96 21.99 -7.98
CA LYS A 579 35.75 23.10 -7.43
C LYS A 579 34.98 24.41 -7.43
N ARG A 580 34.19 24.69 -8.48
CA ARG A 580 33.35 25.89 -8.60
C ARG A 580 32.27 25.93 -7.52
N LEU A 581 31.60 24.81 -7.27
CA LEU A 581 30.54 24.71 -6.26
C LEU A 581 31.05 24.77 -4.80
N LYS A 582 32.36 24.52 -4.58
CA LYS A 582 33.01 24.65 -3.27
C LYS A 582 33.56 26.04 -2.98
N GLN A 583 33.51 26.96 -3.95
CA GLN A 583 33.88 28.35 -3.72
C GLN A 583 32.66 29.10 -3.15
N PRO A 584 32.84 29.85 -2.04
CA PRO A 584 31.74 30.51 -1.32
C PRO A 584 31.05 31.61 -2.14
#